data_AF-A0A7S1PQ72-F1
#
_entry.id   AF-A0A7S1PQ72-F1
#
_cell.length_a   1.000
_cell.length_b   1.000
_cell.length_c   1.000
_cell.angle_alpha   90.00
_cell.angle_beta   90.00
_cell.angle_gamma   90.00
#
_symmetry.space_group_name_H-M   'P 1'
#
loop_
_entity.id
_entity.type
_entity.pdbx_description
1 polymer ?
#
loop_
_entity_poly.entity_id
_entity_poly.type
_entity_poly.pdbx_seq_one_letter_code
_entity_poly.pdbx_strand_id
1 'polypeptide(L)'
;MENRGPSGQDVSSRSKSKESCPLEMEGEHDSRGAAGRFPEVPCVGPWGGVYAQGHALVLHPTQVVVVDPKRPDEGGVHICVPCWRATALGAARDARTLTLRVVAPLVGDAPSANRGGVEEVELRFQDPDAKSRALQHLQGAKASESRRLLSQLRAFIDRSIALAAAE
;
A
#
# COMPACT_ATOMS: atom_id res chain seq x y z
N MET A 1 42.17 -64.89 -17.18
CA MET A 1 42.43 -63.57 -17.78
C MET A 1 41.10 -63.04 -18.28
N GLU A 2 40.73 -61.84 -17.82
CA GLU A 2 39.84 -60.88 -18.50
C GLU A 2 38.35 -61.27 -18.67
N ASN A 3 37.35 -60.41 -18.47
CA ASN A 3 37.31 -59.03 -17.99
C ASN A 3 35.90 -58.74 -17.45
N ARG A 4 35.84 -57.86 -16.44
CA ARG A 4 34.64 -57.23 -15.90
C ARG A 4 34.03 -56.27 -16.92
N GLY A 5 32.71 -56.14 -16.90
CA GLY A 5 32.03 -54.96 -17.42
C GLY A 5 30.60 -54.85 -16.90
N PRO A 6 30.32 -54.05 -15.86
CA PRO A 6 28.97 -53.63 -15.56
C PRO A 6 28.62 -52.40 -16.41
N SER A 7 27.56 -52.50 -17.21
CA SER A 7 26.98 -51.39 -17.95
C SER A 7 26.25 -50.47 -16.98
N GLY A 8 26.90 -49.37 -16.60
CA GLY A 8 26.27 -48.29 -15.85
C GLY A 8 25.32 -47.52 -16.76
N GLN A 9 24.02 -47.54 -16.44
CA GLN A 9 23.06 -46.58 -16.98
C GLN A 9 23.13 -45.32 -16.13
N ASP A 10 23.67 -44.26 -16.72
CA ASP A 10 23.63 -42.90 -16.20
C ASP A 10 22.19 -42.38 -16.22
N VAL A 11 21.60 -42.26 -15.02
CA VAL A 11 20.31 -41.59 -14.82
C VAL A 11 20.60 -40.10 -14.85
N SER A 12 20.52 -39.51 -16.05
CA SER A 12 20.64 -38.07 -16.26
C SER A 12 19.49 -37.35 -15.54
N SER A 13 19.76 -36.95 -14.30
CA SER A 13 18.88 -36.15 -13.47
C SER A 13 18.87 -34.74 -14.02
N ARG A 14 17.89 -34.46 -14.89
CA ARG A 14 17.63 -33.12 -15.42
C ARG A 14 17.15 -32.23 -14.27
N SER A 15 18.08 -31.51 -13.66
CA SER A 15 17.80 -30.45 -12.69
C SER A 15 16.86 -29.45 -13.34
N LYS A 16 15.58 -29.45 -12.90
CA LYS A 16 14.65 -28.37 -13.19
C LYS A 16 15.17 -27.13 -12.47
N SER A 17 15.84 -26.24 -13.22
CA SER A 17 16.14 -24.89 -12.78
C SER A 17 14.81 -24.23 -12.43
N LYS A 18 14.50 -24.17 -11.14
CA LYS A 18 13.36 -23.45 -10.61
C LYS A 18 13.73 -21.98 -10.71
N GLU A 19 13.44 -21.37 -11.86
CA GLU A 19 13.50 -19.93 -12.05
C GLU A 19 12.67 -19.31 -10.93
N SER A 20 13.37 -18.75 -9.95
CA SER A 20 12.75 -18.13 -8.81
C SER A 20 12.23 -16.79 -9.31
N CYS A 21 10.92 -16.67 -9.44
CA CYS A 21 10.25 -15.42 -9.78
C CYS A 21 10.78 -14.31 -8.84
N PRO A 22 11.43 -13.24 -9.34
CA PRO A 22 12.04 -12.21 -8.51
C PRO A 22 11.00 -11.20 -7.93
N LEU A 23 9.76 -11.65 -7.69
CA LEU A 23 8.65 -10.81 -7.23
C LEU A 23 8.01 -11.29 -5.91
N GLU A 24 8.62 -12.22 -5.18
CA GLU A 24 8.32 -12.41 -3.77
C GLU A 24 9.08 -11.36 -2.94
N MET A 25 8.65 -10.10 -3.05
CA MET A 25 8.81 -9.17 -1.94
C MET A 25 7.78 -9.58 -0.88
N GLU A 26 8.11 -10.59 -0.08
CA GLU A 26 7.50 -10.76 1.23
C GLU A 26 7.91 -9.55 2.07
N GLY A 27 7.10 -8.50 1.97
CA GLY A 27 7.08 -7.45 2.96
C GLY A 27 6.45 -8.01 4.22
N GLU A 28 7.20 -8.83 4.95
CA GLU A 28 6.97 -9.06 6.37
C GLU A 28 7.14 -7.70 7.04
N HIS A 29 6.05 -6.93 7.07
CA HIS A 29 5.97 -5.66 7.77
C HIS A 29 5.98 -6.00 9.26
N ASP A 30 7.19 -6.10 9.78
CA ASP A 30 7.52 -6.22 11.20
C ASP A 30 6.92 -4.99 11.91
N SER A 31 5.64 -5.08 12.26
CA SER A 31 4.81 -3.98 12.76
C SER A 31 5.01 -3.74 14.25
N ARG A 32 6.11 -4.22 14.82
CA ARG A 32 6.40 -4.15 16.26
C ARG A 32 7.88 -3.86 16.53
N GLY A 33 8.39 -2.80 15.91
CA GLY A 33 9.68 -2.20 16.28
C GLY A 33 9.58 -0.69 16.21
N ALA A 34 9.92 -0.01 17.30
CA ALA A 34 9.86 1.45 17.48
C ALA A 34 10.67 2.26 16.44
N ALA A 35 10.16 2.41 15.21
CA ALA A 35 10.73 3.19 14.13
C ALA A 35 9.70 4.18 13.59
N GLY A 36 9.85 5.46 13.96
CA GLY A 36 9.19 6.61 13.32
C GLY A 36 7.66 6.64 13.43
N ARG A 37 7.14 7.18 14.54
CA ARG A 37 5.72 7.56 14.59
C ARG A 37 5.48 8.70 13.59
N PHE A 38 4.81 8.40 12.49
CA PHE A 38 4.43 9.42 11.51
C PHE A 38 3.48 10.44 12.15
N PRO A 39 3.45 11.70 11.67
CA PRO A 39 2.53 12.70 12.19
C PRO A 39 1.08 12.23 12.03
N GLU A 40 0.29 12.37 13.09
CA GLU A 40 -1.13 12.06 13.12
C GLU A 40 -1.94 13.36 13.10
N VAL A 41 -2.93 13.45 12.22
CA VAL A 41 -3.87 14.58 12.16
C VAL A 41 -5.22 14.10 12.69
N PRO A 42 -5.69 14.60 13.84
CA PRO A 42 -6.98 14.21 14.40
C PRO A 42 -8.13 14.51 13.44
N CYS A 43 -9.02 13.53 13.27
CA CYS A 43 -10.22 13.65 12.47
C CYS A 43 -11.37 12.82 13.06
N VAL A 44 -12.60 13.15 12.69
CA VAL A 44 -13.75 12.29 12.89
C VAL A 44 -13.77 11.30 11.73
N GLY A 45 -13.91 10.01 12.08
CA GLY A 45 -13.73 8.88 11.18
C GLY A 45 -14.76 8.81 10.06
N PRO A 46 -14.59 7.83 9.17
CA PRO A 46 -15.52 7.62 8.08
C PRO A 46 -16.93 7.42 8.64
N TRP A 47 -17.95 7.81 7.88
CA TRP A 47 -19.38 7.57 8.16
C TRP A 47 -20.09 8.53 9.12
N GLY A 48 -19.42 9.57 9.66
CA GLY A 48 -20.09 10.76 10.23
C GLY A 48 -21.05 10.52 11.42
N GLY A 49 -21.07 9.31 12.00
CA GLY A 49 -21.96 8.94 13.09
C GLY A 49 -21.54 9.53 14.44
N VAL A 50 -22.47 9.53 15.41
CA VAL A 50 -22.26 9.99 16.80
C VAL A 50 -21.10 9.26 17.50
N TYR A 51 -20.74 8.07 17.00
CA TYR A 51 -19.63 7.24 17.50
C TYR A 51 -18.30 7.42 16.73
N ALA A 52 -18.24 8.27 15.71
CA ALA A 52 -17.05 8.45 14.87
C ALA A 52 -15.94 9.31 15.52
N GLN A 53 -16.05 9.60 16.81
CA GLN A 53 -15.13 10.48 17.53
C GLN A 53 -13.81 9.80 17.85
N GLY A 54 -12.73 10.43 17.39
CA GLY A 54 -11.38 10.17 17.86
C GLY A 54 -10.45 9.54 16.83
N HIS A 55 -10.77 9.49 15.54
CA HIS A 55 -9.86 8.92 14.55
C HIS A 55 -8.66 9.84 14.27
N ALA A 56 -7.64 9.31 13.62
CA ALA A 56 -6.52 10.09 13.12
C ALA A 56 -6.12 9.64 11.71
N LEU A 57 -5.85 10.62 10.85
CA LEU A 57 -5.17 10.40 9.60
C LEU A 57 -3.66 10.41 9.85
N VAL A 58 -2.99 9.32 9.53
CA VAL A 58 -1.53 9.21 9.62
C VAL A 58 -0.91 9.71 8.32
N LEU A 59 0.04 10.64 8.44
CA LEU A 59 0.77 11.24 7.31
C LEU A 59 1.94 10.36 6.87
N HIS A 60 1.64 9.19 6.31
CA HIS A 60 2.63 8.24 5.80
C HIS A 60 3.09 8.61 4.38
N PRO A 61 4.40 8.53 4.05
CA PRO A 61 4.92 8.97 2.75
C PRO A 61 4.40 8.15 1.56
N THR A 62 4.13 6.86 1.75
CA THR A 62 3.69 5.95 0.67
C THR A 62 2.28 5.40 0.86
N GLN A 63 1.62 5.71 1.98
CA GLN A 63 0.34 5.12 2.35
C GLN A 63 -0.62 6.20 2.87
N VAL A 64 -1.92 5.94 2.75
CA VAL A 64 -2.96 6.66 3.47
C VAL A 64 -3.45 5.71 4.54
N VAL A 65 -3.25 6.09 5.80
CA VAL A 65 -3.67 5.28 6.93
C VAL A 65 -4.61 6.10 7.81
N VAL A 66 -5.79 5.55 8.08
CA VAL A 66 -6.75 6.12 9.05
C VAL A 66 -6.89 5.15 10.19
N VAL A 67 -6.58 5.61 11.40
CA VAL A 67 -6.56 4.79 12.61
C VAL A 67 -7.58 5.27 13.64
N ASP A 68 -8.13 4.35 14.42
CA ASP A 68 -8.79 4.60 15.69
C ASP A 68 -7.76 4.45 16.82
N PRO A 69 -7.27 5.55 17.41
CA PRO A 69 -6.30 5.54 18.49
C PRO A 69 -6.84 4.93 19.78
N LYS A 70 -8.15 4.70 19.91
CA LYS A 70 -8.73 3.98 21.06
C LYS A 70 -8.54 2.47 20.97
N ARG A 71 -8.16 1.94 19.80
CA ARG A 71 -7.98 0.50 19.53
C ARG A 71 -6.62 0.23 18.89
N PRO A 72 -5.51 0.41 19.63
CA PRO A 72 -4.15 0.30 19.07
C PRO A 72 -3.77 -1.13 18.66
N ASP A 73 -4.33 -2.16 19.27
CA ASP A 73 -3.75 -3.52 19.20
C ASP A 73 -4.47 -4.52 18.29
N GLU A 74 -5.74 -4.30 17.89
CA GLU A 74 -6.56 -5.38 17.27
C GLU A 74 -7.41 -4.99 16.05
N GLY A 75 -7.23 -3.81 15.45
CA GLY A 75 -7.99 -3.48 14.22
C GLY A 75 -8.45 -2.03 14.10
N GLY A 76 -7.81 -1.10 14.82
CA GLY A 76 -8.11 0.34 14.68
C GLY A 76 -7.78 0.89 13.29
N VAL A 77 -7.12 0.14 12.40
CA VAL A 77 -6.84 0.61 11.03
C VAL A 77 -8.10 0.46 10.18
N HIS A 78 -8.78 1.57 9.95
CA HIS A 78 -9.99 1.61 9.11
C HIS A 78 -9.65 1.66 7.63
N ILE A 79 -8.54 2.31 7.28
CA ILE A 79 -8.05 2.44 5.92
C ILE A 79 -6.55 2.27 5.97
N CYS A 80 -6.02 1.39 5.12
CA CYS A 80 -4.61 1.31 4.80
C CYS A 80 -4.47 1.02 3.32
N VAL A 81 -4.10 2.04 2.55
CA VAL A 81 -3.89 1.90 1.11
C VAL A 81 -2.65 2.65 0.65
N PRO A 82 -2.00 2.21 -0.44
CA PRO A 82 -0.97 3.02 -1.08
C PRO A 82 -1.50 4.39 -1.48
N CYS A 83 -0.72 5.45 -1.24
CA CYS A 83 -1.17 6.83 -1.47
C CYS A 83 -1.51 7.13 -2.94
N TRP A 84 -0.91 6.40 -3.88
CA TRP A 84 -1.22 6.49 -5.30
C TRP A 84 -2.62 5.97 -5.66
N ARG A 85 -3.25 5.14 -4.81
CA ARG A 85 -4.63 4.65 -4.97
C ARG A 85 -5.69 5.52 -4.32
N ALA A 86 -5.27 6.51 -3.53
CA ALA A 86 -6.16 7.48 -2.90
C ALA A 86 -6.18 8.78 -3.70
N THR A 87 -7.34 9.43 -3.74
CA THR A 87 -7.51 10.76 -4.34
C THR A 87 -8.33 11.61 -3.40
N ALA A 88 -7.73 12.70 -2.93
CA ALA A 88 -8.45 13.70 -2.17
C ALA A 88 -9.31 14.56 -3.12
N LEU A 89 -10.61 14.66 -2.84
CA LEU A 89 -11.55 15.46 -3.60
C LEU A 89 -11.57 16.90 -3.02
N GLY A 90 -11.30 17.88 -3.87
CA GLY A 90 -11.01 19.27 -3.45
C GLY A 90 -12.21 20.13 -3.06
N ALA A 91 -13.44 19.66 -3.26
CA ALA A 91 -14.64 20.48 -3.11
C ALA A 91 -15.72 19.78 -2.26
N ALA A 92 -15.49 19.70 -0.94
CA ALA A 92 -16.58 19.46 -0.02
C ALA A 92 -17.33 20.78 0.23
N ARG A 93 -18.65 20.71 0.43
CA ARG A 93 -19.47 21.87 0.84
C ARG A 93 -19.02 22.45 2.19
N ASP A 94 -18.34 21.64 3.00
CA ASP A 94 -17.82 22.01 4.32
C ASP A 94 -16.29 22.22 4.25
N ALA A 95 -15.84 23.38 4.73
CA ALA A 95 -14.43 23.75 4.81
C ALA A 95 -13.60 22.79 5.68
N ARG A 96 -14.23 22.01 6.57
CA ARG A 96 -13.58 21.03 7.46
C ARG A 96 -13.64 19.60 6.96
N THR A 97 -14.38 19.33 5.89
CA THR A 97 -14.57 17.97 5.38
C THR A 97 -13.64 17.71 4.20
N LEU A 98 -13.03 16.53 4.19
CA LEU A 98 -12.21 15.98 3.13
C LEU A 98 -12.81 14.66 2.70
N THR A 99 -13.13 14.52 1.42
CA THR A 99 -13.56 13.24 0.86
C THR A 99 -12.36 12.57 0.18
N LEU A 100 -12.02 11.36 0.60
CA LEU A 100 -11.00 10.52 0.01
C LEU A 100 -11.68 9.47 -0.85
N ARG A 101 -11.37 9.48 -2.14
CA ARG A 101 -11.75 8.43 -3.08
C ARG A 101 -10.64 7.39 -3.14
N VAL A 102 -10.92 6.17 -2.71
CA VAL A 102 -9.97 5.06 -2.65
C VAL A 102 -10.35 3.98 -3.64
N VAL A 103 -9.38 3.53 -4.44
CA VAL A 103 -9.57 2.42 -5.38
C VAL A 103 -9.17 1.09 -4.71
N ALA A 104 -10.14 0.17 -4.61
CA ALA A 104 -9.99 -1.16 -4.00
C ALA A 104 -8.80 -1.99 -4.55
N PRO A 105 -8.31 -3.00 -3.79
CA PRO A 105 -8.84 -3.47 -2.50
C PRO A 105 -8.26 -2.72 -1.30
N LEU A 106 -9.14 -2.36 -0.37
CA LEU A 106 -8.75 -2.03 1.00
C LEU A 106 -8.31 -3.32 1.69
N VAL A 107 -7.17 -3.32 2.37
CA VAL A 107 -6.83 -4.37 3.33
C VAL A 107 -7.37 -3.90 4.68
N GLY A 108 -8.39 -4.59 5.20
CA GLY A 108 -9.05 -4.30 6.49
C GLY A 108 -10.42 -4.95 6.59
N ASP A 109 -10.83 -5.38 7.79
CA ASP A 109 -12.08 -6.10 8.09
C ASP A 109 -13.37 -5.25 7.96
N ALA A 110 -13.39 -4.25 7.08
CA ALA A 110 -14.59 -3.48 6.81
C ALA A 110 -15.63 -4.38 6.08
N PRO A 111 -16.90 -4.46 6.53
CA PRO A 111 -17.87 -5.46 6.05
C PRO A 111 -18.39 -5.26 4.61
N SER A 112 -17.76 -4.46 3.76
CA SER A 112 -18.18 -4.22 2.38
C SER A 112 -17.02 -4.37 1.40
N ALA A 113 -16.56 -5.62 1.24
CA ALA A 113 -15.61 -6.02 0.22
C ALA A 113 -16.22 -5.95 -1.19
N ASN A 114 -16.42 -4.73 -1.70
CA ASN A 114 -16.75 -4.50 -3.09
C ASN A 114 -15.46 -4.71 -3.91
N ARG A 115 -15.19 -5.96 -4.33
CA ARG A 115 -14.00 -6.32 -5.12
C ARG A 115 -14.05 -5.61 -6.47
N GLY A 116 -13.38 -4.46 -6.57
CA GLY A 116 -13.36 -3.59 -7.75
C GLY A 116 -14.12 -2.28 -7.58
N GLY A 117 -14.71 -2.02 -6.41
CA GLY A 117 -15.39 -0.78 -6.10
C GLY A 117 -14.44 0.39 -5.86
N VAL A 118 -14.94 1.59 -6.16
CA VAL A 118 -14.41 2.83 -5.64
C VAL A 118 -15.13 3.11 -4.33
N GLU A 119 -14.39 3.36 -3.27
CA GLU A 119 -14.95 3.77 -1.98
C GLU A 119 -14.68 5.25 -1.73
N GLU A 120 -15.68 5.96 -1.23
CA GLU A 120 -15.54 7.34 -0.78
C GLU A 120 -15.61 7.40 0.74
N VAL A 121 -14.57 7.98 1.33
CA VAL A 121 -14.36 8.09 2.76
C VAL A 121 -14.40 9.56 3.12
N GLU A 122 -15.33 9.94 3.98
CA GLU A 122 -15.37 11.30 4.51
C GLU A 122 -14.57 11.39 5.81
N LEU A 123 -13.60 12.31 5.84
CA LEU A 123 -12.85 12.68 7.03
C LEU A 123 -13.20 14.11 7.42
N ARG A 124 -13.60 14.32 8.66
CA ARG A 124 -13.94 15.66 9.17
C ARG A 124 -12.90 16.11 10.17
N PHE A 125 -12.28 17.26 9.91
CA PHE A 125 -11.22 17.81 10.73
C PHE A 125 -11.77 18.78 11.78
N GLN A 126 -11.00 19.01 12.84
CA GLN A 126 -11.35 19.96 13.89
C GLN A 126 -11.46 21.38 13.33
N ASP A 127 -10.52 21.76 12.47
CA ASP A 127 -10.42 23.07 11.84
C ASP A 127 -10.02 22.97 10.35
N PRO A 128 -10.28 24.02 9.54
CA PRO A 128 -9.94 24.03 8.11
C PRO A 128 -8.43 23.96 7.81
N ASP A 129 -7.57 24.41 8.72
CA ASP A 129 -6.12 24.39 8.51
C ASP A 129 -5.56 22.97 8.62
N ALA A 130 -6.08 22.17 9.57
CA ALA A 130 -5.77 20.75 9.70
C ALA A 130 -6.16 19.97 8.44
N LYS A 131 -7.35 20.25 7.90
CA LYS A 131 -7.76 19.71 6.58
C LYS A 131 -6.77 20.12 5.49
N SER A 132 -6.40 21.39 5.42
CA SER A 132 -5.51 21.91 4.38
C SER A 132 -4.13 21.28 4.43
N ARG A 133 -3.55 21.10 5.63
CA ARG A 133 -2.28 20.39 5.82
C ARG A 133 -2.38 18.92 5.41
N ALA A 134 -3.44 18.23 5.81
CA ALA A 134 -3.69 16.85 5.41
C ALA A 134 -3.80 16.71 3.89
N LEU A 135 -4.58 17.60 3.24
CA LEU A 135 -4.73 17.64 1.79
C LEU A 135 -3.39 17.86 1.08
N GLN A 136 -2.62 18.86 1.51
CA GLN A 136 -1.31 19.18 0.94
C GLN A 136 -0.35 17.99 1.09
N HIS A 137 -0.33 17.34 2.25
CA HIS A 137 0.49 16.15 2.49
C HIS A 137 0.10 15.01 1.54
N LEU A 138 -1.20 14.69 1.45
CA LEU A 138 -1.69 13.61 0.58
C LEU A 138 -1.34 13.85 -0.89
N GLN A 139 -1.46 15.09 -1.36
CA GLN A 139 -1.06 15.48 -2.72
C GLN A 139 0.45 15.34 -2.93
N GLY A 140 1.26 15.81 -1.99
CA GLY A 140 2.71 15.70 -2.03
C GLY A 140 3.20 14.26 -2.01
N ALA A 141 2.67 13.44 -1.10
CA ALA A 141 2.95 12.02 -0.97
C ALA A 141 2.59 11.27 -2.25
N LYS A 142 1.38 11.48 -2.78
CA LYS A 142 0.94 10.89 -4.05
C LYS A 142 1.84 11.26 -5.22
N ALA A 143 2.18 12.54 -5.37
CA ALA A 143 3.06 13.00 -6.44
C ALA A 143 4.47 12.39 -6.33
N SER A 144 5.03 12.34 -5.11
CA SER A 144 6.32 11.70 -4.84
C SER A 144 6.32 10.22 -5.21
N GLU A 145 5.31 9.48 -4.73
CA GLU A 145 5.20 8.05 -4.95
C GLU A 145 4.94 7.72 -6.43
N SER A 146 4.12 8.53 -7.11
CA SER A 146 3.88 8.37 -8.55
C SER A 146 5.17 8.53 -9.36
N ARG A 147 6.01 9.52 -9.01
CA ARG A 147 7.33 9.69 -9.64
C ARG A 147 8.25 8.49 -9.37
N ARG A 148 8.27 8.00 -8.12
CA ARG A 148 9.06 6.81 -7.73
C ARG A 148 8.65 5.59 -8.56
N LEU A 149 7.36 5.29 -8.64
CA LEU A 149 6.82 4.16 -9.39
C LEU A 149 7.09 4.28 -10.90
N LEU A 150 6.91 5.47 -11.48
CA LEU A 150 7.24 5.71 -12.88
C LEU A 150 8.74 5.50 -13.18
N SER A 151 9.62 5.94 -12.28
CA SER A 151 11.07 5.73 -12.41
C SER A 151 11.42 4.24 -12.35
N GLN A 152 10.81 3.49 -11.43
CA GLN A 152 11.01 2.05 -11.31
C GLN A 152 10.50 1.30 -12.55
N LEU A 153 9.35 1.68 -13.08
CA LEU A 153 8.78 1.08 -14.28
C LEU A 153 9.67 1.31 -15.51
N ARG A 154 10.19 2.54 -15.70
CA ARG A 154 11.12 2.85 -16.80
C ARG A 154 12.38 2.00 -16.71
N ALA A 155 13.01 1.96 -15.53
CA ALA A 155 14.21 1.16 -15.32
C ALA A 155 13.96 -0.35 -15.55
N PHE A 156 12.76 -0.84 -15.22
CA PHE A 156 12.38 -2.21 -15.53
C PHE A 156 12.27 -2.45 -17.04
N ILE A 157 11.59 -1.57 -17.77
CA ILE A 157 11.46 -1.67 -19.24
C ILE A 157 12.84 -1.66 -19.90
N ASP A 158 13.71 -0.73 -19.50
CA ASP A 158 15.06 -0.60 -20.07
C ASP A 158 15.88 -1.88 -19.88
N ARG A 159 15.82 -2.49 -18.67
CA ARG A 159 16.48 -3.77 -18.40
C ARG A 159 15.91 -4.90 -19.24
N SER A 160 14.59 -4.98 -19.39
CA SER A 160 13.93 -6.03 -20.18
C SER A 160 14.30 -5.94 -21.66
N ILE A 161 14.38 -4.74 -22.22
CA ILE A 161 14.84 -4.52 -23.60
C ILE A 161 16.31 -4.95 -23.76
N ALA A 162 17.18 -4.56 -22.82
CA ALA A 162 18.59 -4.92 -22.88
C ALA A 162 18.82 -6.44 -22.79
N LEU A 163 18.03 -7.14 -21.97
CA LEU A 163 18.07 -8.60 -21.87
C LEU A 163 17.61 -9.28 -23.17
N ALA A 164 16.48 -8.82 -23.74
CA ALA A 164 15.95 -9.39 -24.98
C ALA A 164 16.86 -9.17 -26.20
N ALA A 165 17.71 -8.13 -26.18
CA ALA A 165 18.68 -7.86 -27.24
C ALA A 165 19.99 -8.67 -27.12
N ALA A 166 20.20 -9.35 -25.99
CA ALA A 166 21.38 -10.16 -25.72
C ALA A 166 21.19 -11.65 -26.03
N GLU A 167 19.96 -12.07 -26.36
CA GLU A 167 19.58 -13.40 -26.87
C GLU A 167 19.65 -13.46 -28.40
#